data_AF-G4T836-F1
#
_entry.id   AF-G4T836-F1
#
_cell.length_a   1.000
_cell.length_b   1.000
_cell.length_c   1.000
_cell.angle_alpha   90.00
_cell.angle_beta   90.00
_cell.angle_gamma   90.00
#
_symmetry.space_group_name_H-M   'P 1'
#
loop_
_entity.id
_entity.type
_entity.pdbx_description
1 polymer ?
#
loop_
_entity_poly.entity_id
_entity_poly.type
_entity_poly.pdbx_seq_one_letter_code
_entity_poly.pdbx_strand_id
1 'polypeptide(L)'
;MATKSLSNVAVLTHENKIWSRKKKQKKEQVKEVLEFLTGFHKRKLARKEAGKAKALEKERQHRLEERRERRRELAERAAQNAKEIERSYGAEYNSDDENASASSSKSEAEDVQFENEEQLATVTVVDEFDPSTLGPHVASHSHRESRSSPPPNLKPTKPTRPKPTVAPKPKFRYETKAARKHEKMKQRARREEKAKRGSGRKGKR
;
A
#
# COMPACT_ATOMS: atom_id res chain seq x y z
N MET A 1 46.28 68.57 -4.20
CA MET A 1 45.19 67.68 -4.65
C MET A 1 44.00 67.86 -3.72
N ALA A 2 42.88 68.39 -4.21
CA ALA A 2 41.71 68.66 -3.39
C ALA A 2 40.93 67.36 -3.15
N THR A 3 40.80 66.94 -1.89
CA THR A 3 39.92 65.84 -1.49
C THR A 3 38.48 66.35 -1.63
N LYS A 4 37.75 65.88 -2.65
CA LYS A 4 36.31 66.11 -2.74
C LYS A 4 35.66 65.44 -1.53
N SER A 5 35.25 66.23 -0.55
CA SER A 5 34.41 65.76 0.54
C SER A 5 33.10 65.27 -0.05
N LEU A 6 32.86 63.96 0.04
CA LEU A 6 31.60 63.37 -0.38
C LEU A 6 30.50 63.93 0.52
N SER A 7 29.40 64.39 -0.07
CA SER A 7 28.27 64.88 0.72
C SER A 7 27.71 63.73 1.57
N ASN A 8 27.23 64.04 2.77
CA ASN A 8 26.66 63.03 3.67
C ASN A 8 25.55 62.20 3.01
N VAL A 9 24.78 62.80 2.09
CA VAL A 9 23.76 62.12 1.28
C VAL A 9 24.40 61.10 0.33
N ALA A 10 25.53 61.43 -0.29
CA ALA A 10 26.26 60.51 -1.16
C ALA A 10 26.82 59.31 -0.36
N VAL A 11 27.32 59.53 0.86
CA VAL A 11 27.80 58.46 1.76
C VAL A 11 26.65 57.51 2.14
N LEU A 12 25.53 58.04 2.62
CA LEU A 12 24.37 57.25 3.04
C LEU A 12 23.73 56.46 1.87
N THR A 13 23.67 57.06 0.68
CA THR A 13 23.14 56.36 -0.51
C THR A 13 24.12 55.30 -1.04
N HIS A 14 25.43 55.52 -0.90
CA HIS A 14 26.44 54.55 -1.27
C HIS A 14 26.37 53.30 -0.37
N GLU A 15 26.18 53.47 0.93
CA GLU A 15 26.03 52.37 1.88
C GLU A 15 24.79 51.51 1.58
N ASN A 16 23.65 52.13 1.28
CA ASN A 16 22.44 51.41 0.86
C ASN A 16 22.62 50.65 -0.47
N LYS A 17 23.38 51.22 -1.42
CA LYS A 17 23.75 50.52 -2.67
C LYS A 17 24.66 49.32 -2.41
N ILE A 18 25.63 49.45 -1.50
CA ILE A 18 26.49 48.32 -1.09
C ILE A 18 25.66 47.23 -0.42
N TRP A 19 24.78 47.61 0.50
CA TRP A 19 23.95 46.67 1.25
C TRP A 19 22.98 45.91 0.34
N SER A 20 22.31 46.62 -0.58
CA SER A 20 21.41 46.00 -1.56
C SER A 20 22.16 45.06 -2.53
N ARG A 21 23.38 45.42 -2.97
CA ARG A 21 24.26 44.53 -3.74
C ARG A 21 24.64 43.27 -2.95
N LYS A 22 25.09 43.42 -1.71
CA LYS A 22 25.44 42.29 -0.83
C LYS A 22 24.24 41.38 -0.58
N LYS A 23 23.03 41.95 -0.43
CA LYS A 23 21.78 41.20 -0.25
C LYS A 23 21.40 40.42 -1.51
N LYS A 24 21.59 40.99 -2.70
CA LYS A 24 21.37 40.28 -3.98
C LYS A 24 22.36 39.13 -4.16
N GLN A 25 23.66 39.37 -3.96
CA GLN A 25 24.70 38.34 -4.06
C GLN A 25 24.44 37.15 -3.11
N LYS A 26 24.06 37.41 -1.85
CA LYS A 26 23.67 36.33 -0.92
C LYS A 26 22.46 35.53 -1.40
N LYS A 27 21.46 36.18 -1.99
CA LYS A 27 20.28 35.48 -2.54
C LYS A 27 20.64 34.61 -3.75
N GLU A 28 21.53 35.09 -4.63
CA GLU A 28 22.03 34.35 -5.79
C GLU A 28 22.88 33.15 -5.36
N GLN A 29 23.81 33.35 -4.43
CA GLN A 29 24.63 32.27 -3.87
C GLN A 29 23.78 31.21 -3.15
N VAL A 30 22.73 31.61 -2.42
CA VAL A 30 21.78 30.68 -1.80
C VAL A 30 20.97 29.91 -2.85
N LYS A 31 20.62 30.52 -3.99
CA LYS A 31 19.96 29.82 -5.11
C LYS A 31 20.88 28.76 -5.73
N GLU A 32 22.14 29.08 -5.98
CA GLU A 32 23.11 28.12 -6.53
C GLU A 32 23.37 26.95 -5.57
N VAL A 33 23.53 27.24 -4.27
CA VAL A 33 23.68 26.21 -3.24
C VAL A 33 22.42 25.37 -3.09
N LEU A 34 21.22 25.98 -3.18
CA LEU A 34 19.96 25.24 -3.27
C LEU A 34 19.88 24.39 -4.53
N GLU A 35 20.35 24.86 -5.67
CA GLU A 35 20.35 24.10 -6.92
C GLU A 35 21.32 22.90 -6.84
N PHE A 36 22.49 23.09 -6.25
CA PHE A 36 23.48 22.04 -6.02
C PHE A 36 23.01 21.00 -4.99
N LEU A 37 22.41 21.44 -3.86
CA LEU A 37 21.80 20.56 -2.86
C LEU A 37 20.52 19.87 -3.38
N THR A 38 19.73 20.56 -4.22
CA THR A 38 18.57 19.97 -4.88
C THR A 38 18.97 19.03 -6.01
N GLY A 39 20.15 19.13 -6.62
CA GLY A 39 20.62 18.17 -7.62
C GLY A 39 20.73 16.74 -7.07
N PHE A 40 21.18 16.58 -5.82
CA PHE A 40 21.20 15.27 -5.14
C PHE A 40 19.79 14.83 -4.74
N HIS A 41 18.94 15.75 -4.27
CA HIS A 41 17.54 15.45 -3.95
C HIS A 41 16.77 15.03 -5.21
N LYS A 42 16.91 15.77 -6.32
CA LYS A 42 16.37 15.49 -7.66
C LYS A 42 16.85 14.13 -8.16
N ARG A 43 18.15 13.82 -8.14
CA ARG A 43 18.67 12.47 -8.49
C ARG A 43 18.13 11.37 -7.60
N LYS A 44 17.98 11.64 -6.29
CA LYS A 44 17.45 10.66 -5.33
C LYS A 44 15.96 10.42 -5.56
N LEU A 45 15.19 11.44 -5.88
CA LEU A 45 13.79 11.32 -6.27
C LEU A 45 13.68 10.58 -7.61
N ALA A 46 14.43 10.99 -8.63
CA ALA A 46 14.46 10.32 -9.93
C ALA A 46 14.84 8.83 -9.81
N ARG A 47 15.82 8.47 -8.97
CA ARG A 47 16.15 7.06 -8.70
C ARG A 47 15.02 6.29 -8.03
N LYS A 48 14.30 6.92 -7.09
CA LYS A 48 13.14 6.29 -6.43
C LYS A 48 11.97 6.13 -7.39
N GLU A 49 11.69 7.14 -8.20
CA GLU A 49 10.63 7.14 -9.21
C GLU A 49 10.93 6.12 -10.31
N ALA A 50 12.15 6.08 -10.83
CA ALA A 50 12.57 5.06 -11.79
C ALA A 50 12.49 3.65 -11.20
N GLY A 51 12.82 3.47 -9.92
CA GLY A 51 12.63 2.18 -9.23
C GLY A 51 11.17 1.76 -9.12
N LYS A 52 10.28 2.69 -8.79
CA LYS A 52 8.83 2.46 -8.72
C LYS A 52 8.24 2.16 -10.10
N ALA A 53 8.61 2.93 -11.12
CA ALA A 53 8.14 2.75 -12.50
C ALA A 53 8.52 1.35 -13.02
N LYS A 54 9.76 0.91 -12.81
CA LYS A 54 10.21 -0.45 -13.18
C LYS A 54 9.45 -1.56 -12.45
N ALA A 55 9.07 -1.35 -11.19
CA ALA A 55 8.29 -2.34 -10.45
C ALA A 55 6.86 -2.45 -10.99
N LEU A 56 6.22 -1.31 -11.26
CA LEU A 56 4.87 -1.25 -11.83
C LEU A 56 4.82 -1.84 -13.25
N GLU A 57 5.84 -1.60 -14.07
CA GLU A 57 5.92 -2.17 -15.41
C GLU A 57 6.02 -3.70 -15.37
N LYS A 58 6.84 -4.25 -14.48
CA LYS A 58 6.95 -5.70 -14.27
C LYS A 58 5.64 -6.31 -13.78
N GLU A 59 4.97 -5.66 -12.82
CA GLU A 59 3.67 -6.11 -12.33
C GLU A 59 2.61 -6.10 -13.44
N ARG A 60 2.61 -5.06 -14.28
CA ARG A 60 1.70 -4.97 -15.42
C ARG A 60 1.96 -6.07 -16.45
N GLN A 61 3.22 -6.35 -16.75
CA GLN A 61 3.60 -7.45 -17.65
C GLN A 61 3.15 -8.80 -17.11
N HIS A 62 3.44 -9.08 -15.83
CA HIS A 62 3.02 -10.32 -15.17
C HIS A 62 1.51 -10.51 -15.21
N ARG A 63 0.74 -9.46 -14.91
CA ARG A 63 -0.73 -9.51 -14.97
C ARG A 63 -1.25 -9.79 -16.39
N LEU A 64 -0.58 -9.27 -17.42
CA LEU A 64 -0.95 -9.55 -18.81
C LEU A 64 -0.60 -10.99 -19.20
N GLU A 65 0.54 -11.51 -18.73
CA GLU A 65 0.96 -12.89 -18.93
C GLU A 65 -0.01 -13.86 -18.24
N GLU A 66 -0.34 -13.65 -16.96
CA GLU A 66 -1.35 -14.42 -16.24
C GLU A 66 -2.69 -14.46 -16.98
N ARG A 67 -3.12 -13.30 -17.53
CA ARG A 67 -4.37 -13.24 -18.31
C ARG A 67 -4.28 -14.04 -19.61
N ARG A 68 -3.12 -14.05 -20.27
CA ARG A 68 -2.88 -14.85 -21.48
C ARG A 68 -2.84 -16.33 -21.15
N GLU A 69 -2.14 -16.73 -20.09
CA GLU A 69 -2.05 -18.11 -19.62
C GLU A 69 -3.43 -18.65 -19.25
N ARG A 70 -4.21 -17.89 -18.46
CA ARG A 70 -5.57 -18.29 -18.11
C ARG A 70 -6.48 -18.48 -19.33
N ARG A 71 -6.32 -17.64 -20.37
CA ARG A 71 -7.04 -17.81 -21.64
C ARG A 71 -6.59 -19.05 -22.40
N ARG A 72 -5.28 -19.34 -22.42
CA ARG A 72 -4.73 -20.54 -23.04
C ARG A 72 -5.22 -21.81 -22.34
N GLU A 73 -5.16 -21.85 -21.02
CA GLU A 73 -5.67 -22.97 -20.22
C GLU A 73 -7.17 -23.24 -20.49
N LEU A 74 -7.98 -22.19 -20.56
CA LEU A 74 -9.39 -22.31 -20.91
C LEU A 74 -9.59 -22.84 -22.33
N ALA A 75 -8.80 -22.35 -23.30
CA ALA A 75 -8.87 -22.81 -24.68
C ALA A 75 -8.43 -24.27 -24.83
N GLU A 76 -7.36 -24.67 -24.14
CA GLU A 76 -6.88 -26.05 -24.11
C GLU A 76 -7.91 -26.98 -23.48
N ARG A 77 -8.50 -26.58 -22.36
CA ARG A 77 -9.58 -27.35 -21.71
C ARG A 77 -10.81 -27.45 -22.61
N ALA A 78 -11.20 -26.37 -23.28
CA ALA A 78 -12.30 -26.40 -24.24
C ALA A 78 -12.02 -27.34 -25.41
N ALA A 79 -10.79 -27.35 -25.93
CA ALA A 79 -10.37 -28.26 -27.00
C ALA A 79 -10.35 -29.72 -26.55
N GLN A 80 -9.90 -30.00 -25.31
CA GLN A 80 -9.96 -31.34 -24.73
C GLN A 80 -11.40 -31.80 -24.54
N ASN A 81 -12.25 -30.96 -23.96
CA ASN A 81 -13.68 -31.24 -23.80
C ASN A 81 -14.34 -31.52 -25.16
N ALA A 82 -14.02 -30.73 -26.21
CA ALA A 82 -14.56 -30.95 -27.55
C ALA A 82 -14.15 -32.32 -28.12
N LYS A 83 -12.86 -32.68 -28.02
CA LYS A 83 -12.36 -34.01 -28.43
C LYS A 83 -13.02 -35.16 -27.65
N GLU A 84 -13.25 -34.98 -26.35
CA GLU A 84 -13.95 -35.97 -25.52
C GLU A 84 -15.42 -36.12 -25.93
N ILE A 85 -16.09 -35.02 -26.28
CA ILE A 85 -17.46 -35.03 -26.82
C ILE A 85 -17.50 -35.76 -28.16
N GLU A 86 -16.60 -35.44 -29.10
CA GLU A 86 -16.50 -36.12 -30.39
C GLU A 86 -16.27 -37.63 -30.23
N ARG A 87 -15.37 -38.01 -29.32
CA ARG A 87 -15.07 -39.42 -29.00
C ARG A 87 -16.26 -40.14 -28.37
N SER A 88 -17.00 -39.49 -27.48
CA SER A 88 -18.13 -40.10 -26.76
C SER A 88 -19.40 -40.18 -27.61
N TYR A 89 -19.67 -39.18 -28.45
CA TYR A 89 -20.81 -39.17 -29.37
C TYR A 89 -20.53 -39.88 -30.71
N GLY A 90 -19.34 -40.47 -30.88
CA GLY A 90 -19.04 -41.34 -32.01
C GLY A 90 -18.90 -40.60 -33.34
N ALA A 91 -18.46 -39.34 -33.34
CA ALA A 91 -18.21 -38.57 -34.56
C ALA A 91 -16.93 -39.01 -35.33
N GLU A 92 -16.33 -40.14 -34.94
CA GLU A 92 -15.14 -40.73 -35.58
C GLU A 92 -15.51 -41.71 -36.73
N TYR A 93 -16.66 -41.54 -37.36
CA TYR A 93 -17.04 -42.29 -38.57
C TYR A 93 -16.86 -41.42 -39.82
N ASN A 94 -15.82 -41.75 -40.60
CA ASN A 94 -15.50 -41.30 -41.96
C ASN A 94 -15.25 -39.80 -42.19
N SER A 95 -13.98 -39.40 -42.07
CA SER A 95 -13.43 -38.22 -42.76
C SER A 95 -12.68 -38.65 -44.02
N ASP A 96 -13.39 -39.34 -44.92
CA ASP A 96 -12.94 -39.58 -46.30
C ASP A 96 -14.18 -39.66 -47.21
N ASP A 97 -14.98 -38.58 -47.25
CA ASP A 97 -15.86 -38.29 -48.39
C ASP A 97 -16.42 -36.85 -48.32
N GLU A 98 -16.30 -36.15 -49.44
CA GLU A 98 -17.25 -35.14 -49.93
C GLU A 98 -17.57 -33.90 -49.07
N ASN A 99 -16.87 -32.80 -49.39
CA ASN A 99 -17.51 -31.60 -49.95
C ASN A 99 -18.94 -31.27 -49.49
N ALA A 100 -19.15 -31.03 -48.19
CA ALA A 100 -20.32 -30.32 -47.70
C ALA A 100 -20.01 -28.83 -47.60
N SER A 101 -20.24 -28.14 -48.71
CA SER A 101 -20.42 -26.70 -48.81
C SER A 101 -21.43 -26.20 -47.76
N ALA A 102 -20.95 -25.94 -46.55
CA ALA A 102 -21.64 -25.13 -45.57
C ALA A 102 -21.09 -23.71 -45.72
N SER A 103 -21.76 -22.93 -46.56
CA SER A 103 -21.69 -21.48 -46.59
C SER A 103 -22.10 -20.91 -45.22
N SER A 104 -21.22 -20.99 -44.23
CA SER A 104 -21.32 -20.16 -43.04
C SER A 104 -20.63 -18.86 -43.37
N SER A 105 -21.48 -17.86 -43.63
CA SER A 105 -21.14 -16.46 -43.78
C SER A 105 -19.96 -16.07 -42.90
N LYS A 106 -18.84 -15.80 -43.56
CA LYS A 106 -17.72 -15.03 -43.05
C LYS A 106 -18.23 -13.61 -42.74
N SER A 107 -18.95 -13.45 -41.63
CA SER A 107 -19.21 -12.15 -41.05
C SER A 107 -17.88 -11.67 -40.50
N GLU A 108 -17.30 -10.68 -41.17
CA GLU A 108 -16.29 -9.81 -40.57
C GLU A 108 -16.73 -9.49 -39.14
N ALA A 109 -15.91 -9.92 -38.18
CA ALA A 109 -16.05 -9.46 -36.81
C ALA A 109 -15.66 -7.97 -36.84
N GLU A 110 -16.64 -7.10 -37.13
CA GLU A 110 -16.53 -5.70 -36.80
C GLU A 110 -16.15 -5.63 -35.31
N ASP A 111 -15.03 -4.97 -35.03
CA ASP A 111 -14.62 -4.61 -33.68
C ASP A 111 -15.68 -3.64 -33.13
N VAL A 112 -16.81 -4.18 -32.64
CA VAL A 112 -17.82 -3.43 -31.91
C VAL A 112 -17.15 -2.98 -30.61
N GLN A 113 -16.67 -1.74 -30.62
CA GLN A 113 -16.15 -1.08 -29.43
C GLN A 113 -17.34 -0.78 -28.52
N PHE A 114 -17.60 -1.69 -27.58
CA PHE A 114 -18.58 -1.46 -26.54
C PHE A 114 -18.07 -0.34 -25.61
N GLU A 115 -18.67 0.85 -25.71
CA GLU A 115 -18.60 1.85 -24.66
C GLU A 115 -19.35 1.32 -23.44
N ASN A 116 -18.60 0.80 -22.47
CA ASN A 116 -19.18 0.48 -21.18
C ASN A 116 -19.42 1.80 -20.45
N GLU A 117 -20.69 2.25 -20.41
CA GLU A 117 -21.12 3.26 -19.44
C GLU A 117 -20.64 2.82 -18.05
N GLU A 118 -19.87 3.69 -17.40
CA GLU A 118 -19.23 3.43 -16.12
C GLU A 118 -20.29 3.26 -15.03
N GLN A 119 -20.80 2.04 -14.88
CA GLN A 119 -21.73 1.69 -13.81
C GLN A 119 -20.97 1.71 -12.47
N LEU A 120 -21.14 2.80 -11.73
CA LEU A 120 -20.59 2.97 -10.39
C LEU A 120 -21.34 2.03 -9.41
N ALA A 121 -20.81 0.84 -9.19
CA ALA A 121 -21.27 -0.06 -8.15
C ALA A 121 -20.63 0.32 -6.80
N THR A 122 -21.39 0.95 -5.91
CA THR A 122 -20.95 1.25 -4.55
C THR A 122 -21.05 -0.01 -3.69
N VAL A 123 -19.92 -0.65 -3.39
CA VAL A 123 -19.85 -1.76 -2.44
C VAL A 123 -19.79 -1.20 -1.02
N THR A 124 -20.90 -1.28 -0.30
CA THR A 124 -20.95 -0.99 1.14
C THR A 124 -20.53 -2.22 1.93
N VAL A 125 -19.40 -2.14 2.62
CA VAL A 125 -18.98 -3.17 3.58
C VAL A 125 -19.80 -2.95 4.85
N VAL A 126 -20.63 -3.92 5.21
CA VAL A 126 -21.32 -3.99 6.50
C VAL A 126 -20.34 -4.63 7.49
N ASP A 127 -19.85 -3.84 8.44
CA ASP A 127 -18.77 -4.21 9.37
C ASP A 127 -19.13 -5.34 10.38
N GLU A 128 -20.37 -5.83 10.38
CA GLU A 128 -20.80 -6.88 11.31
C GLU A 128 -21.91 -7.75 10.70
N PHE A 129 -21.60 -8.42 9.58
CA PHE A 129 -22.43 -9.53 9.12
C PHE A 129 -22.14 -10.76 9.99
N ASP A 130 -22.90 -10.92 11.07
CA ASP A 130 -22.85 -12.10 11.93
C ASP A 130 -23.81 -13.17 11.38
N PRO A 131 -23.33 -14.26 10.76
CA PRO A 131 -24.17 -15.30 10.19
C PRO A 131 -25.02 -16.04 11.23
N SER A 132 -24.77 -15.83 12.53
CA SER A 132 -25.60 -16.36 13.61
C SER A 132 -26.95 -15.63 13.77
N THR A 133 -27.10 -14.43 13.20
CA THR A 133 -28.36 -13.65 13.23
C THR A 133 -29.41 -14.12 12.21
N LEU A 134 -29.04 -14.99 11.26
CA LEU A 134 -29.95 -15.59 10.28
C LEU A 134 -30.62 -16.88 10.77
N GLY A 135 -30.37 -17.27 12.03
CA GLY A 135 -31.09 -18.38 12.67
C GLY A 135 -32.54 -18.00 12.98
N PRO A 136 -33.49 -18.96 12.96
CA PRO A 136 -34.87 -18.69 13.30
C PRO A 136 -34.95 -18.15 14.74
N HIS A 137 -35.36 -16.89 14.86
CA HIS A 137 -35.64 -16.24 16.14
C HIS A 137 -36.77 -16.99 16.86
N VAL A 138 -36.40 -17.90 17.77
CA VAL A 138 -37.26 -18.24 18.90
C VAL A 138 -37.11 -17.13 19.92
N ALA A 139 -38.07 -16.21 19.90
CA ALA A 139 -38.32 -15.36 21.05
C ALA A 139 -38.59 -16.26 22.26
N SER A 140 -37.72 -16.24 23.28
CA SER A 140 -38.07 -16.74 24.60
C SER A 140 -37.75 -15.69 25.66
N HIS A 141 -38.85 -15.27 26.27
CA HIS A 141 -38.96 -14.39 27.41
C HIS A 141 -38.26 -14.94 28.68
N SER A 142 -37.77 -13.98 29.47
CA SER A 142 -37.75 -13.91 30.94
C SER A 142 -37.97 -15.18 31.80
N HIS A 143 -37.04 -15.42 32.74
CA HIS A 143 -37.28 -15.77 34.15
C HIS A 143 -35.96 -15.54 34.91
N ARG A 144 -35.83 -14.51 35.77
CA ARG A 144 -36.26 -14.38 37.18
C ARG A 144 -35.58 -15.36 38.15
N GLU A 145 -34.72 -14.76 38.98
CA GLU A 145 -34.32 -15.04 40.37
C GLU A 145 -34.24 -16.49 40.88
N SER A 146 -33.02 -16.89 41.27
CA SER A 146 -32.82 -17.68 42.48
C SER A 146 -31.51 -17.30 43.15
N ARG A 147 -31.63 -16.84 44.40
CA ARG A 147 -30.56 -16.56 45.35
C ARG A 147 -29.80 -17.86 45.67
N SER A 148 -28.48 -17.83 45.59
CA SER A 148 -27.62 -18.71 46.39
C SER A 148 -26.31 -18.00 46.72
N SER A 149 -25.85 -18.24 47.95
CA SER A 149 -24.87 -17.53 48.75
C SER A 149 -23.47 -17.39 48.12
N PRO A 150 -22.67 -16.39 48.52
CA PRO A 150 -21.30 -16.25 48.03
C PRO A 150 -20.36 -17.28 48.70
N PRO A 151 -19.50 -17.98 47.95
CA PRO A 151 -18.42 -18.77 48.53
C PRO A 151 -17.29 -17.87 49.07
N PRO A 152 -16.53 -18.33 50.07
CA PRO A 152 -15.54 -17.53 50.77
C PRO A 152 -14.34 -17.13 49.89
N ASN A 153 -13.90 -15.89 50.12
CA ASN A 153 -12.80 -15.19 49.49
C ASN A 153 -11.45 -15.91 49.71
N LEU A 154 -11.05 -16.77 48.77
CA LEU A 154 -9.68 -17.27 48.68
C LEU A 154 -8.85 -16.31 47.80
N LYS A 155 -8.01 -15.53 48.47
CA LYS A 155 -7.00 -14.67 47.83
C LYS A 155 -6.05 -15.54 46.99
N PRO A 156 -5.92 -15.34 45.67
CA PRO A 156 -4.83 -15.93 44.92
C PRO A 156 -3.51 -15.26 45.34
N THR A 157 -2.63 -16.05 45.95
CA THR A 157 -1.24 -15.69 46.17
C THR A 157 -0.60 -15.40 44.81
N LYS A 158 -0.10 -14.18 44.64
CA LYS A 158 0.63 -13.76 43.43
C LYS A 158 1.84 -14.68 43.26
N PRO A 159 2.07 -15.30 42.08
CA PRO A 159 3.37 -15.90 41.81
C PRO A 159 4.41 -14.77 41.80
N THR A 160 5.40 -14.89 42.68
CA THR A 160 6.61 -14.07 42.68
C THR A 160 7.31 -14.29 41.35
N ARG A 161 7.16 -13.32 40.44
CA ARG A 161 7.96 -13.28 39.21
C ARG A 161 9.44 -13.32 39.59
N PRO A 162 10.25 -14.21 38.98
CA PRO A 162 11.69 -14.14 39.16
C PRO A 162 12.16 -12.75 38.67
N LYS A 163 12.95 -12.08 39.52
CA LYS A 163 13.60 -10.82 39.15
C LYS A 163 14.41 -11.07 37.87
N PRO A 164 14.29 -10.23 36.83
CA PRO A 164 15.11 -10.39 35.63
C PRO A 164 16.57 -10.23 36.04
N THR A 165 17.35 -11.29 35.87
CA THR A 165 18.80 -11.19 35.92
C THR A 165 19.20 -10.19 34.85
N VAL A 166 19.94 -9.15 35.26
CA VAL A 166 20.43 -8.12 34.35
C VAL A 166 21.41 -8.80 33.41
N ALA A 167 20.95 -9.12 32.20
CA ALA A 167 21.80 -9.65 31.15
C ALA A 167 22.97 -8.67 30.93
N PRO A 168 24.21 -9.17 30.79
CA PRO A 168 25.35 -8.30 30.55
C PRO A 168 25.08 -7.43 29.33
N LYS A 169 25.27 -6.11 29.47
CA LYS A 169 25.12 -5.16 28.37
C LYS A 169 25.98 -5.67 27.21
N PRO A 170 25.41 -5.93 26.02
CA PRO A 170 26.21 -6.37 24.89
C PRO A 170 27.25 -5.30 24.59
N LYS A 171 28.52 -5.70 24.57
CA LYS A 171 29.63 -4.84 24.11
C LYS A 171 29.23 -4.28 22.75
N PHE A 172 29.31 -2.96 22.59
CA PHE A 172 28.85 -2.19 21.43
C PHE A 172 29.61 -2.63 20.16
N ARG A 173 29.24 -3.77 19.59
CA ARG A 173 29.63 -4.17 18.25
C ARG A 173 28.67 -3.44 17.32
N TYR A 174 29.22 -2.70 16.37
CA TYR A 174 28.44 -2.03 15.34
C TYR A 174 27.47 -3.04 14.73
N GLU A 175 26.20 -2.94 15.10
CA GLU A 175 25.16 -3.76 14.52
C GLU A 175 25.16 -3.56 13.00
N THR A 176 24.95 -4.64 12.26
CA THR A 176 24.77 -4.55 10.82
C THR A 176 23.59 -3.63 10.50
N LYS A 177 23.63 -2.95 9.34
CA LYS A 177 22.54 -2.04 8.93
C LYS A 177 21.15 -2.71 8.94
N ALA A 178 21.10 -4.03 8.73
CA ALA A 178 19.88 -4.82 8.80
C ALA A 178 19.34 -4.92 10.24
N ALA A 179 20.19 -5.25 11.22
CA ALA A 179 19.82 -5.33 12.63
C ALA A 179 19.28 -3.97 13.14
N ARG A 180 19.94 -2.86 12.80
CA ARG A 180 19.48 -1.51 13.16
C ARG A 180 18.10 -1.17 12.57
N LYS A 181 17.82 -1.58 11.33
CA LYS A 181 16.50 -1.37 10.70
C LYS A 181 15.42 -2.19 11.41
N HIS A 182 15.72 -3.45 11.72
CA HIS A 182 14.80 -4.34 12.42
C HIS A 182 14.47 -3.80 13.82
N GLU A 183 15.47 -3.36 14.58
CA GLU A 183 15.26 -2.76 15.89
C GLU A 183 14.41 -1.46 15.80
N LYS A 184 14.70 -0.61 14.82
CA LYS A 184 13.92 0.62 14.57
C LYS A 184 12.46 0.32 14.22
N MET A 185 12.21 -0.72 13.42
CA MET A 185 10.85 -1.18 13.11
C MET A 185 10.14 -1.70 14.38
N LYS A 186 10.82 -2.52 15.18
CA LYS A 186 10.28 -3.05 16.45
C LYS A 186 9.93 -1.94 17.44
N GLN A 187 10.78 -0.92 17.56
CA GLN A 187 10.51 0.24 18.42
C GLN A 187 9.31 1.06 17.91
N ARG A 188 9.18 1.24 16.59
CA ARG A 188 8.04 1.94 15.99
C ARG A 188 6.73 1.20 16.24
N ALA A 189 6.69 -0.11 15.99
CA ALA A 189 5.52 -0.95 16.23
C ALA A 189 5.07 -0.87 17.70
N ARG A 190 6.00 -0.94 18.66
CA ARG A 190 5.70 -0.81 20.09
C ARG A 190 5.13 0.56 20.46
N ARG A 191 5.60 1.64 19.83
CA ARG A 191 5.07 3.00 20.05
C ARG A 191 3.66 3.13 19.48
N GLU A 192 3.40 2.58 18.31
CA GLU A 192 2.08 2.58 17.67
C GLU A 192 1.07 1.74 18.47
N GLU A 193 1.46 0.56 18.96
CA GLU A 193 0.65 -0.27 19.85
C GLU A 193 0.33 0.47 21.17
N LYS A 194 1.33 1.10 21.79
CA LYS A 194 1.14 1.88 23.01
C LYS A 194 0.25 3.11 22.78
N ALA A 195 0.35 3.75 21.62
CA ALA A 195 -0.51 4.88 21.25
C ALA A 195 -1.97 4.43 21.07
N LYS A 196 -2.20 3.31 20.35
CA LYS A 196 -3.52 2.70 20.19
C LYS A 196 -4.14 2.36 21.55
N ARG A 197 -3.38 1.67 22.42
CA ARG A 197 -3.84 1.27 23.76
C ARG A 197 -4.03 2.45 24.73
N GLY A 198 -3.25 3.52 24.59
CA GLY A 198 -3.33 4.72 25.43
C GLY A 198 -4.43 5.71 25.02
N SER A 199 -4.92 5.65 23.78
CA SER A 199 -5.94 6.56 23.26
C SER A 199 -7.34 6.33 23.83
N GLY A 200 -7.63 5.16 24.40
CA GLY A 200 -8.94 4.82 24.99
C GLY A 200 -9.19 5.32 26.42
N ARG A 201 -8.30 6.13 27.03
CA ARG A 201 -8.40 6.52 28.46
C ARG A 201 -8.61 8.02 28.73
N LYS A 202 -9.03 8.80 27.73
CA LYS A 202 -9.49 10.19 27.91
C LYS A 202 -10.97 10.30 27.52
N GLY A 203 -11.85 9.90 28.42
CA GLY A 203 -13.30 9.95 28.18
C GLY A 203 -14.13 9.31 29.28
N LYS A 204 -13.97 9.78 30.52
CA LYS A 204 -14.95 9.68 31.61
C LYS A 204 -14.56 10.70 32.68
N ARG A 205 -15.02 11.93 32.49
CA ARG A 205 -15.28 12.89 33.57
C ARG A 205 -16.79 13.04 33.63
#